data_AF-A0A2P9AWK3-F1
#
_entry.id   AF-A0A2P9AWK3-F1
#
_cell.length_a   1.000
_cell.length_b   1.000
_cell.length_c   1.000
_cell.angle_alpha   90.00
_cell.angle_beta   90.00
_cell.angle_gamma   90.00
#
_symmetry.space_group_name_H-M   'P 1'
#
loop_
_entity.id
_entity.type
_entity.pdbx_description
1 polymer ?
#
loop_
_entity_poly.entity_id
_entity_poly.type
_entity_poly.pdbx_seq_one_letter_code
_entity_poly.pdbx_strand_id
1 'polypeptide(L)' 'MRLDQSIVPWTSLWLFYFEDWLTDGEWRGGGEHPIHRDVEKRISRSRLQRRHASLRRID' A
#
# COMPACT_ATOMS: atom_id res chain seq x y z
N MET A 1 8.51 27.19 -1.76
CA MET A 1 9.01 25.85 -1.40
C MET A 1 9.77 25.31 -2.59
N ARG A 2 11.01 24.85 -2.38
CA ARG A 2 11.91 24.38 -3.45
C ARG A 2 11.88 22.85 -3.49
N LEU A 3 11.42 22.28 -4.61
CA LEU A 3 11.25 20.82 -4.77
C LEU A 3 12.58 20.07 -4.67
N ASP A 4 13.66 20.71 -5.12
CA ASP A 4 15.03 20.19 -5.06
C ASP A 4 15.55 20.00 -3.64
N GLN A 5 14.95 20.67 -2.64
CA GLN A 5 15.38 20.57 -1.24
C GLN A 5 14.53 19.63 -0.39
N SER A 6 13.40 19.14 -0.89
CA SER A 6 12.51 18.27 -0.12
C SER A 6 12.10 17.02 -0.89
N ILE A 7 11.50 17.18 -2.07
CA ILE A 7 10.95 16.06 -2.85
C ILE A 7 12.06 15.27 -3.52
N VAL A 8 13.02 15.94 -4.16
CA VAL A 8 14.09 15.24 -4.88
C VAL A 8 14.94 14.35 -3.94
N PRO A 9 15.40 14.82 -2.77
CA PRO A 9 16.11 13.97 -1.82
C PRO A 9 15.24 12.84 -1.26
N TRP A 10 13.98 13.13 -0.94
CA TRP A 10 13.05 12.13 -0.40
C TRP A 10 12.72 11.01 -1.40
N THR A 11 12.47 11.35 -2.68
CA THR A 11 12.21 10.36 -3.74
C THR A 11 13.44 9.51 -4.03
N SER A 12 14.65 10.09 -3.97
CA SER A 12 15.89 9.34 -4.15
C SER A 12 16.06 8.26 -3.07
N LEU A 13 15.75 8.61 -1.81
CA LEU A 13 15.77 7.65 -0.69
C LEU A 13 14.71 6.55 -0.88
N TRP A 14 13.51 6.90 -1.31
CA TRP A 14 12.44 5.94 -1.56
C TRP A 14 12.81 4.93 -2.65
N LEU A 15 13.37 5.40 -3.78
CA LEU A 15 13.78 4.55 -4.90
C LEU A 15 14.88 3.57 -4.49
N PHE A 16 15.85 4.02 -3.69
CA PHE A 16 16.91 3.15 -3.16
C PHE A 16 16.35 1.94 -2.41
N TYR A 17 15.41 2.15 -1.48
CA TYR A 17 14.79 1.05 -0.73
C TYR A 17 13.82 0.22 -1.55
N PHE A 18 13.20 0.80 -2.58
CA PHE A 18 12.33 0.07 -3.50
C PHE A 18 13.12 -0.94 -4.34
N GLU A 19 14.29 -0.56 -4.84
CA GLU A 19 15.17 -1.47 -5.60
C GLU A 19 15.71 -2.61 -4.72
N ASP A 20 16.08 -2.31 -3.47
CA ASP A 20 16.50 -3.32 -2.49
C ASP A 20 15.36 -4.30 -2.19
N TRP A 21 14.15 -3.79 -1.95
CA TRP A 21 12.95 -4.60 -1.72
C TRP A 21 12.59 -5.52 -2.90
N LEU A 22 12.79 -5.07 -4.14
CA LEU A 22 12.60 -5.93 -5.32
C LEU A 22 13.59 -7.10 -5.35
N THR A 23 14.73 -6.97 -4.67
CA THR A 23 15.80 -7.97 -4.62
C THR A 23 15.57 -8.99 -3.49
N ASP A 24 15.27 -8.53 -2.27
CA ASP A 24 15.20 -9.37 -1.07
C ASP A 24 13.77 -9.64 -0.56
N GLY A 25 12.78 -8.88 -1.05
CA GLY A 25 11.38 -8.95 -0.61
C GLY A 25 11.13 -8.34 0.77
N GLU A 26 12.14 -7.78 1.44
CA GLU A 26 12.06 -7.17 2.76
C GLU A 26 12.03 -5.63 2.65
N TRP A 27 10.94 -5.01 3.11
CA TRP A 27 10.83 -3.55 3.04
C TRP A 27 11.64 -2.88 4.16
N ARG A 28 12.69 -2.14 3.78
CA ARG A 28 13.57 -1.39 4.71
C ARG A 28 13.35 0.13 4.70
N GLY A 29 12.53 0.64 3.79
CA GLY A 29 12.42 2.09 3.52
C GLY A 29 11.58 2.92 4.48
N GLY A 30 11.12 2.33 5.59
CA GLY A 30 10.23 2.99 6.55
C GLY A 30 8.85 3.32 5.95
N GLY A 31 7.95 3.88 6.77
CA GLY A 31 6.55 4.10 6.37
C GLY A 31 5.71 2.81 6.34
N GLU A 32 4.38 2.97 6.32
CA GLU A 32 3.46 1.83 6.37
C GLU A 32 3.29 1.23 4.97
N HIS A 33 4.07 0.18 4.67
CA HIS A 33 3.84 -0.64 3.49
C HIS A 33 2.67 -1.59 3.76
N PRO A 34 1.72 -1.78 2.81
CA PRO A 34 0.72 -2.84 2.95
C PRO A 34 1.42 -4.19 3.02
N ILE A 35 1.48 -4.76 4.23
CA ILE A 35 1.88 -6.16 4.39
C ILE A 35 0.85 -7.04 3.68
N HIS A 36 1.29 -8.17 3.13
CA HIS A 36 0.45 -9.06 2.33
C HIS A 36 -0.87 -9.44 3.02
N ARG A 37 -0.83 -9.55 4.35
CA ARG A 37 -1.99 -9.82 5.21
C ARG A 37 -3.05 -8.71 5.20
N ASP A 38 -2.65 -7.46 5.04
CA ASP A 38 -3.56 -6.31 5.06
C ASP A 38 -4.25 -6.09 3.71
N VAL A 39 -3.59 -6.47 2.61
CA VAL A 39 -4.22 -6.55 1.29
C VAL A 39 -5.35 -7.58 1.32
N GLU A 40 -5.10 -8.77 1.86
CA GLU A 40 -6.10 -9.83 1.99
C GLU A 40 -7.30 -9.41 2.85
N LYS A 41 -7.05 -8.77 4.00
CA LYS A 41 -8.12 -8.23 4.87
C LYS A 41 -8.96 -7.18 4.15
N ARG A 42 -8.34 -6.26 3.40
CA ARG A 42 -9.07 -5.21 2.64
C ARG A 42 -9.94 -5.83 1.55
N ILE A 43 -9.40 -6.80 0.81
CA ILE A 43 -10.16 -7.54 -0.20
C ILE A 43 -11.33 -8.28 0.45
N SER A 44 -11.11 -8.95 1.57
CA SER A 44 -12.13 -9.72 2.29
C SER A 44 -13.27 -8.83 2.80
N ARG A 45 -12.93 -7.68 3.42
CA ARG A 45 -13.92 -6.69 3.88
C ARG A 45 -14.73 -6.11 2.72
N SER A 46 -14.09 -5.76 1.61
CA SER A 46 -14.79 -5.24 0.44
C SER A 46 -15.72 -6.27 -0.21
N ARG A 47 -15.36 -7.56 -0.20
CA ARG A 47 -16.22 -8.65 -0.67
C ARG A 47 -17.43 -8.85 0.25
N LEU A 48 -17.22 -8.84 1.57
CA LEU A 48 -18.30 -8.95 2.55
C LEU A 48 -19.29 -7.79 2.45
N GLN A 49 -18.80 -6.55 2.30
CA GLN A 49 -19.65 -5.38 2.10
C GLN A 49 -20.48 -5.48 0.82
N ARG A 50 -19.89 -5.93 -0.30
CA ARG A 50 -20.63 -6.17 -1.55
C ARG A 50 -21.72 -7.24 -1.40
N ARG A 51 -21.44 -8.33 -0.69
CA ARG A 51 -22.43 -9.38 -0.40
C ARG A 51 -23.59 -8.83 0.42
N HIS A 52 -23.32 -8.04 1.45
CA HIS A 52 -24.36 -7.41 2.27
C HIS A 52 -25.20 -6.40 1.49
N ALA A 53 -24.59 -5.58 0.62
CA ALA A 53 -25.31 -4.64 -0.23
C ALA A 53 -26.18 -5.35 -1.29
N SER A 54 -25.76 -6.52 -1.77
CA SER A 54 -26.52 -7.35 -2.71
C SER A 54 -27.73 -8.03 -2.05
N LEU A 55 -27.62 -8.43 -0.78
CA LEU A 55 -28.71 -9.05 -0.03
C LEU A 55 -29.78 -8.05 0.41
N ARG A 56 -29.42 -6.77 0.57
CA ARG A 56 -30.37 -5.68 0.90
C ARG A 56 -31.16 -5.14 -0.29
N ARG A 57 -30.96 -5.68 -1.50
CA ARG A 57 -31.63 -5.23 -2.73
C ARG A 57 -32.71 -6.21 -3.22
N ILE A 58 -33.01 -7.26 -2.45
CA ILE A 58 -33.94 -8.33 -2.85
C ILE A 58 -35.32 -8.21 -2.15
N ASP A 59 -35.55 -7.17 -1.34
CA ASP A 59 -36.88 -6.85 -0.78
C ASP A 59 -37.55 -5.68 -1.51
#